data_AF-A0AAV6VAE8-F1
#
_entry.id   AF-A0AAV6VAE8-F1
#
_cell.length_a   1.000
_cell.length_b   1.000
_cell.length_c   1.000
_cell.angle_alpha   90.00
_cell.angle_beta   90.00
_cell.angle_gamma   90.00
#
_symmetry.space_group_name_H-M   'P 1'
#
loop_
_entity.id
_entity.type
_entity.pdbx_description
1 polymer ?
#
loop_
_entity_poly.entity_id
_entity_poly.type
_entity_poly.pdbx_seq_one_letter_code
_entity_poly.pdbx_strand_id
1 'polypeptide(L)'
;MVVAFALYFNHSQLEIPTQRNQFSKHLSKQGDSSALKTEQYSDVVNPNLTISSVAAVAGIKINTKLQAMNFSKNPASENYLHILKYVRDNLQSDFKMKVPPWNLAAGWVKSREIHAENTPELGYVLKAMITNKIIHAGVSYKGTQLKMMLKLDGGQEVIFKPQKYAREYIVTGSPYAGADRHNGEIAAFHLNRLLGLCRTPLTVGRVVNLRTEVLPVASESLSKTFFTKGQDLTILLLKLLKEISIRLCGDGEIMEGALILMLPDKYRLKKYRSPWQRTYKDSITARWEQDFNYCDQIKKINMYKRGNRLLDLIDAAVFDYLIGNADRHHYEVFADFPDSIVILLDNGKSFGNPYWDELTILAPLYQCCKIRRTTYDRLWTFVNHLGQSLQSVLDLDELSPVLSRPHYESLDRRLKAVLSAIEVCLDENGEEKVLIETL
;
A
#
# COMPACT_ATOMS: atom_id res chain seq x y z
N MET A 1 -19.93 0.64 -20.00
CA MET A 1 -19.15 -0.58 -19.69
C MET A 1 -17.73 -0.33 -20.15
N VAL A 2 -16.85 0.14 -19.27
CA VAL A 2 -15.42 0.28 -19.58
C VAL A 2 -14.78 -1.05 -19.17
N VAL A 3 -14.33 -1.83 -20.14
CA VAL A 3 -13.50 -3.01 -19.89
C VAL A 3 -12.18 -2.49 -19.37
N ALA A 4 -11.96 -2.60 -18.07
CA ALA A 4 -10.66 -2.43 -17.48
C ALA A 4 -9.79 -3.59 -17.96
N PHE A 5 -8.73 -3.29 -18.72
CA PHE A 5 -7.77 -4.29 -19.15
C PHE A 5 -6.97 -4.77 -17.94
N ALA A 6 -7.28 -5.96 -17.45
CA ALA A 6 -6.30 -6.75 -16.71
C ALA A 6 -5.17 -7.12 -17.67
N LEU A 7 -3.92 -6.95 -17.25
CA LEU A 7 -2.81 -7.67 -17.86
C LEU A 7 -2.98 -9.15 -17.47
N TYR A 8 -3.71 -9.91 -18.29
CA TYR A 8 -3.77 -11.36 -18.14
C TYR A 8 -2.44 -11.96 -18.63
N PHE A 9 -1.61 -12.40 -17.69
CA PHE A 9 -0.46 -13.23 -18.00
C PHE A 9 -0.91 -14.69 -18.11
N ASN A 10 -0.62 -15.31 -19.25
CA ASN A 10 -0.88 -16.73 -19.47
C ASN A 10 -0.03 -17.57 -18.49
N HIS A 11 -0.67 -18.21 -17.52
CA HIS A 11 -0.01 -19.25 -16.72
C HIS A 11 0.04 -20.54 -17.53
N SER A 12 1.22 -20.87 -18.07
CA SER A 12 1.49 -22.23 -18.55
C SER A 12 1.54 -23.19 -17.36
N GLN A 13 0.52 -24.06 -17.32
CA GLN A 13 0.44 -25.40 -16.71
C GLN A 13 1.37 -25.71 -15.54
N LEU A 14 0.82 -25.63 -14.33
CA LEU A 14 1.24 -26.45 -13.20
C LEU A 14 0.17 -27.53 -12.99
N GLU A 15 0.45 -28.75 -13.45
CA GLU A 15 -0.37 -29.93 -13.16
C GLU A 15 -0.27 -30.25 -11.66
N ILE A 16 -1.41 -30.23 -10.97
CA ILE A 16 -1.54 -30.69 -9.60
C ILE A 16 -1.93 -32.18 -9.66
N PRO A 17 -1.15 -33.11 -9.08
CA PRO A 17 -1.55 -34.52 -9.02
C PRO A 17 -2.72 -34.69 -8.05
N THR A 18 -3.88 -35.07 -8.56
CA THR A 18 -5.03 -35.46 -7.74
C THR A 18 -4.79 -36.83 -7.12
N GLN A 19 -4.55 -36.89 -5.80
CA GLN A 19 -4.72 -38.12 -5.04
C GLN A 19 -6.20 -38.34 -4.72
N ARG A 20 -6.81 -39.30 -5.41
CA ARG A 20 -8.01 -40.01 -4.95
C ARG A 20 -7.65 -40.85 -3.72
N ASN A 21 -8.35 -40.68 -2.61
CA ASN A 21 -9.08 -41.78 -1.99
C ASN A 21 -9.95 -41.37 -0.80
N GLN A 22 -11.17 -41.94 -0.83
CA GLN A 22 -11.97 -42.42 0.29
C GLN A 22 -12.44 -41.40 1.34
N PHE A 23 -13.68 -40.93 1.19
CA PHE A 23 -14.72 -41.21 2.20
C PHE A 23 -16.10 -41.19 1.52
N SER A 24 -16.78 -42.32 1.66
CA SER A 24 -18.13 -42.58 1.14
C SER A 24 -19.12 -42.46 2.29
N LYS A 25 -20.22 -41.72 2.09
CA LYS A 25 -21.62 -42.14 2.27
C LYS A 25 -22.53 -40.99 2.71
N HIS A 26 -23.73 -41.02 2.13
CA HIS A 26 -24.98 -40.34 2.49
C HIS A 26 -25.10 -38.84 2.18
N LEU A 27 -25.69 -38.54 1.01
CA LEU A 27 -27.12 -38.21 0.91
C LEU A 27 -27.52 -38.12 -0.57
N SER A 28 -28.43 -39.00 -0.96
CA SER A 28 -29.14 -38.97 -2.24
C SER A 28 -30.44 -38.18 -2.07
N LYS A 29 -30.72 -37.23 -2.96
CA LYS A 29 -31.80 -37.30 -3.95
C LYS A 29 -32.10 -35.93 -4.60
N GLN A 30 -32.19 -36.00 -5.93
CA GLN A 30 -33.03 -35.23 -6.86
C GLN A 30 -32.67 -33.76 -7.17
N GLY A 31 -32.35 -33.54 -8.45
CA GLY A 31 -32.31 -32.24 -9.10
C GLY A 31 -31.59 -32.32 -10.46
N ASP A 32 -32.39 -32.38 -11.53
CA ASP A 32 -32.07 -32.50 -12.96
C ASP A 32 -30.67 -32.12 -13.48
N SER A 33 -30.09 -33.05 -14.24
CA SER A 33 -29.02 -32.82 -15.20
C SER A 33 -29.59 -32.37 -16.55
N SER A 34 -29.69 -31.06 -16.79
CA SER A 34 -29.75 -30.53 -18.15
C SER A 34 -29.21 -29.10 -18.22
N ALA A 35 -28.45 -28.81 -19.28
CA ALA A 35 -27.85 -27.53 -19.65
C ALA A 35 -26.47 -27.15 -19.07
N LEU A 36 -25.44 -27.97 -19.33
CA LEU A 36 -24.14 -27.39 -19.72
C LEU A 36 -24.18 -27.12 -21.23
N LYS A 37 -24.50 -25.89 -21.61
CA LYS A 37 -24.16 -25.38 -22.94
C LYS A 37 -22.80 -24.70 -22.85
N THR A 38 -21.83 -25.31 -23.53
CA THR A 38 -20.55 -24.72 -23.90
C THR A 38 -20.82 -23.51 -24.80
N GLU A 39 -20.76 -22.29 -24.25
CA GLU A 39 -20.68 -21.09 -25.09
C GLU A 39 -19.24 -20.95 -25.59
N GLN A 40 -19.02 -21.43 -26.82
CA GLN A 40 -17.91 -20.97 -27.65
C GLN A 40 -18.14 -19.49 -27.99
N TYR A 41 -17.44 -18.59 -27.31
CA TYR A 41 -17.35 -17.20 -27.74
C TYR A 41 -16.44 -17.14 -28.98
N SER A 42 -17.08 -16.91 -30.11
CA SER A 42 -16.44 -16.57 -31.37
C SER A 42 -15.94 -15.12 -31.32
N ASP A 43 -14.72 -14.91 -31.81
CA ASP A 43 -14.10 -13.60 -31.99
C ASP A 43 -14.91 -12.78 -33.00
N VAL A 44 -15.81 -11.92 -32.50
CA VAL A 44 -16.44 -10.86 -33.29
C VAL A 44 -15.72 -9.56 -32.99
N VAL A 45 -14.71 -9.26 -33.79
CA VAL A 45 -14.07 -7.93 -33.84
C VAL A 45 -15.08 -6.94 -34.40
N ASN A 46 -15.65 -6.12 -33.52
CA ASN A 46 -16.52 -5.02 -33.92
C ASN A 46 -15.66 -3.83 -34.39
N PRO A 47 -15.69 -3.41 -35.67
CA PRO A 47 -14.70 -2.46 -36.22
C PRO A 47 -14.85 -1.00 -35.77
N ASN A 48 -15.82 -0.66 -34.93
CA ASN A 48 -16.17 0.73 -34.59
C ASN A 48 -16.09 1.05 -33.09
N LEU A 49 -15.11 0.51 -32.36
CA LEU A 49 -14.85 0.90 -30.96
C LEU A 49 -13.87 2.09 -30.88
N THR A 50 -14.30 3.28 -31.32
CA THR A 50 -13.52 4.53 -31.22
C THR A 50 -13.68 5.21 -29.86
N ILE A 51 -13.17 4.61 -28.78
CA ILE A 51 -12.71 5.33 -27.56
C ILE A 51 -11.61 4.51 -26.89
N SER A 52 -10.33 4.76 -27.20
CA SER A 52 -9.24 4.27 -26.35
C SER A 52 -9.06 5.26 -25.20
N SER A 53 -9.47 4.89 -23.99
CA SER A 53 -9.21 5.71 -22.80
C SER A 53 -7.70 5.97 -22.66
N VAL A 54 -7.30 7.05 -21.96
CA VAL A 54 -5.88 7.40 -21.80
C VAL A 54 -5.09 6.20 -21.24
N ALA A 55 -5.68 5.49 -20.28
CA ALA A 55 -5.10 4.28 -19.71
C ALA A 55 -5.02 3.10 -20.69
N ALA A 56 -5.97 2.95 -21.61
CA ALA A 56 -5.91 1.88 -22.63
C ALA A 56 -4.75 2.10 -23.59
N VAL A 57 -4.56 3.33 -24.08
CA VAL A 57 -3.42 3.66 -24.96
C VAL A 57 -2.10 3.47 -24.23
N ALA A 58 -1.99 3.98 -23.00
CA ALA A 58 -0.80 3.80 -22.18
C ALA A 58 -0.53 2.30 -21.93
N GLY A 59 -1.57 1.53 -21.62
CA GLY A 59 -1.48 0.09 -21.36
C GLY A 59 -0.96 -0.70 -22.55
N ILE A 60 -1.40 -0.38 -23.77
CA ILE A 60 -0.88 -1.01 -24.99
C ILE A 60 0.62 -0.75 -25.11
N LYS A 61 1.05 0.52 -25.04
CA LYS A 61 2.47 0.89 -25.16
C LYS A 61 3.33 0.22 -24.09
N ILE A 62 2.89 0.27 -22.84
CA ILE A 62 3.57 -0.30 -21.68
C ILE A 62 3.70 -1.82 -21.83
N ASN A 63 2.63 -2.51 -22.24
CA ASN A 63 2.66 -3.94 -22.44
C ASN A 63 3.57 -4.36 -23.61
N THR A 64 3.53 -3.62 -24.72
CA THR A 64 4.46 -3.85 -25.84
C THR A 64 5.92 -3.69 -25.39
N LYS A 65 6.23 -2.62 -24.65
CA LYS A 65 7.58 -2.40 -24.10
C LYS A 65 7.97 -3.49 -23.11
N LEU A 66 7.06 -3.90 -22.22
CA LEU A 66 7.27 -4.97 -21.26
C LEU A 66 7.66 -6.30 -21.92
N GLN A 67 7.03 -6.66 -23.04
CA GLN A 67 7.33 -7.87 -23.79
C GLN A 67 8.68 -7.80 -24.53
N ALA A 68 9.11 -6.60 -24.92
CA ALA A 68 10.37 -6.38 -25.61
C ALA A 68 11.59 -6.28 -24.67
N MET A 69 11.38 -5.92 -23.40
CA MET A 69 12.46 -5.71 -22.43
C MET A 69 13.04 -7.02 -21.89
N ASN A 70 14.37 -7.04 -21.71
CA ASN A 70 15.08 -8.13 -21.04
C ASN A 70 15.45 -7.74 -19.61
N PHE A 71 14.68 -8.24 -18.64
CA PHE A 71 14.88 -7.97 -17.21
C PHE A 71 15.94 -8.86 -16.53
N SER A 72 16.60 -9.75 -17.27
CA SER A 72 17.61 -10.68 -16.73
C SER A 72 19.04 -10.13 -16.79
N LYS A 73 19.29 -9.06 -17.56
CA LYS A 73 20.61 -8.45 -17.75
C LYS A 73 20.74 -7.14 -16.99
N ASN A 74 20.66 -7.17 -15.66
CA ASN A 74 21.04 -6.02 -14.85
C ASN A 74 22.37 -6.29 -14.10
N PRO A 75 23.49 -5.64 -14.48
CA PRO A 75 24.76 -5.76 -13.76
C PRO A 75 24.72 -5.21 -12.33
N ALA A 76 23.66 -4.50 -11.93
CA ALA A 76 23.44 -4.06 -10.55
C ALA A 76 22.79 -5.12 -9.63
N SER A 77 22.63 -6.37 -10.09
CA SER A 77 21.88 -7.39 -9.33
C SER A 77 22.52 -7.79 -7.98
N GLU A 78 23.77 -7.44 -7.69
CA GLU A 78 24.34 -7.65 -6.35
C GLU A 78 24.00 -6.51 -5.37
N ASN A 79 23.65 -5.32 -5.87
CA ASN A 79 23.43 -4.14 -5.03
C ASN A 79 22.17 -4.24 -4.16
N TYR A 80 21.15 -5.01 -4.58
CA TYR A 80 19.96 -5.19 -3.74
C TYR A 80 20.28 -5.93 -2.44
N LEU A 81 21.27 -6.84 -2.44
CA LEU A 81 21.69 -7.56 -1.24
C LEU A 81 22.31 -6.62 -0.22
N HIS A 82 23.10 -5.65 -0.67
CA HIS A 82 23.64 -4.61 0.20
C HIS A 82 22.52 -3.75 0.82
N ILE A 83 21.53 -3.37 0.02
CA ILE A 83 20.35 -2.64 0.52
C ILE A 83 19.56 -3.47 1.52
N LEU A 84 19.21 -4.70 1.15
CA LEU A 84 18.47 -5.62 1.99
C LEU A 84 19.18 -5.85 3.32
N LYS A 85 20.51 -5.99 3.29
CA LYS A 85 21.34 -6.17 4.48
C LYS A 85 21.14 -5.01 5.47
N TYR A 86 21.42 -3.76 5.09
CA TYR A 86 21.28 -2.67 6.05
C TYR A 86 19.81 -2.42 6.44
N VAL A 87 18.84 -2.64 5.54
CA VAL A 87 17.41 -2.49 5.87
C VAL A 87 17.00 -3.46 6.97
N ARG A 88 17.48 -4.71 6.90
CA ARG A 88 17.27 -5.75 7.92
C ARG A 88 18.06 -5.49 9.19
N ASP A 89 19.34 -5.18 9.09
CA ASP A 89 20.21 -4.90 10.23
C ASP A 89 19.62 -3.78 11.11
N ASN A 90 19.05 -2.74 10.47
CA ASN A 90 18.35 -1.64 11.13
C ASN A 90 17.12 -2.09 11.95
N LEU A 91 16.48 -3.22 11.62
CA LEU A 91 15.32 -3.74 12.37
C LEU A 91 15.73 -4.62 13.55
N GLN A 92 16.90 -5.25 13.48
CA GLN A 92 17.38 -6.22 14.45
C GLN A 92 18.32 -5.59 15.49
N SER A 93 18.47 -4.26 15.47
CA SER A 93 19.35 -3.54 16.37
C SER A 93 18.91 -3.65 17.84
N ASP A 94 19.78 -4.16 18.71
CA ASP A 94 19.57 -4.21 20.18
C ASP A 94 20.36 -3.11 20.91
N PHE A 95 20.31 -1.89 20.40
CA PHE A 95 21.03 -0.78 21.02
C PHE A 95 20.43 -0.46 22.40
N LYS A 96 21.25 -0.59 23.45
CA LYS A 96 20.94 -0.05 24.78
C LYS A 96 21.12 1.46 24.79
N MET A 97 20.13 2.17 24.27
CA MET A 97 20.17 3.63 24.20
C MET A 97 19.80 4.26 25.54
N LYS A 98 20.51 5.33 25.89
CA LYS A 98 20.18 6.20 27.04
C LYS A 98 19.08 7.22 26.71
N VAL A 99 18.83 7.46 25.42
CA VAL A 99 17.83 8.39 24.91
C VAL A 99 16.49 7.67 24.76
N PRO A 100 15.36 8.22 25.24
CA PRO A 100 14.04 7.63 25.01
C PRO A 100 13.76 7.40 23.52
N PRO A 101 13.13 6.27 23.13
CA PRO A 101 12.91 5.92 21.72
C PRO A 101 12.09 6.98 20.98
N TRP A 102 11.16 7.63 21.68
CA TRP A 102 10.29 8.68 21.15
C TRP A 102 11.05 9.94 20.75
N ASN A 103 11.99 10.36 21.60
CA ASN A 103 12.83 11.53 21.32
C ASN A 103 13.75 11.27 20.13
N LEU A 104 14.28 10.05 20.03
CA LEU A 104 15.12 9.63 18.91
C LEU A 104 14.32 9.68 17.59
N ALA A 105 13.15 9.04 17.56
CA ALA A 105 12.28 9.02 16.38
C ALA A 105 11.84 10.43 15.97
N ALA A 106 11.49 11.29 16.94
CA ALA A 106 11.13 12.67 16.69
C ALA A 106 12.29 13.50 16.12
N GLY A 107 13.54 13.14 16.45
CA GLY A 107 14.77 13.76 15.94
C GLY A 107 15.10 13.41 14.49
N TRP A 108 14.58 12.28 13.96
CA TRP A 108 14.84 11.86 12.58
C TRP A 108 14.05 12.64 11.54
N VAL A 109 12.84 13.08 11.89
CA VAL A 109 11.94 13.73 10.94
C VAL A 109 12.54 15.06 10.50
N LYS A 110 12.58 15.29 9.17
CA LYS A 110 13.01 16.53 8.51
C LYS A 110 11.99 16.91 7.43
N SER A 111 12.16 18.06 6.79
CA SER A 111 11.22 18.53 5.75
C SER A 111 11.12 17.61 4.52
N ARG A 112 12.15 16.80 4.25
CA ARG A 112 12.26 15.93 3.07
C ARG A 112 12.41 14.43 3.37
N GLU A 113 12.32 14.02 4.64
CA GLU A 113 12.40 12.61 5.04
C GLU A 113 11.75 12.40 6.41
N ILE A 114 11.13 11.23 6.66
CA ILE A 114 10.62 10.86 8.00
C ILE A 114 11.73 10.24 8.84
N HIS A 115 12.59 9.44 8.21
CA HIS A 115 13.81 8.90 8.76
C HIS A 115 14.82 8.72 7.63
N ALA A 116 16.11 8.62 7.95
CA ALA A 116 17.14 8.36 6.95
C ALA A 116 17.02 6.92 6.40
N GLU A 117 17.51 6.69 5.19
CA GLU A 117 17.55 5.37 4.56
C GLU A 117 18.24 4.33 5.45
N ASN A 118 19.45 4.66 5.90
CA ASN A 118 20.16 3.90 6.91
C ASN A 118 19.91 4.52 8.30
N THR A 119 19.07 3.86 9.10
CA THR A 119 18.73 4.25 10.47
C THR A 119 19.03 3.07 11.39
N PRO A 120 20.29 2.91 11.87
CA PRO A 120 20.70 1.79 12.69
C PRO A 120 19.81 1.56 13.91
N GLU A 121 19.35 2.64 14.54
CA GLU A 121 18.58 2.58 15.78
C GLU A 121 17.07 2.37 15.58
N LEU A 122 16.64 2.05 14.35
CA LEU A 122 15.23 1.87 14.03
C LEU A 122 14.59 0.74 14.86
N GLY A 123 15.27 -0.40 14.97
CA GLY A 123 14.79 -1.57 15.72
C GLY A 123 14.52 -1.26 17.19
N TYR A 124 15.30 -0.36 17.80
CA TYR A 124 15.08 0.11 19.17
C TYR A 124 13.71 0.82 19.31
N VAL A 125 13.36 1.70 18.37
CA VAL A 125 12.06 2.40 18.38
C VAL A 125 10.91 1.46 18.06
N LEU A 126 11.06 0.60 17.05
CA LEU A 126 10.02 -0.35 16.66
C LEU A 126 9.74 -1.36 17.79
N LYS A 127 10.78 -1.84 18.49
CA LYS A 127 10.58 -2.73 19.65
C LYS A 127 9.82 -2.03 20.77
N ALA A 128 10.12 -0.75 21.04
CA ALA A 128 9.36 0.02 22.03
C ALA A 128 7.88 0.20 21.62
N MET A 129 7.57 0.37 20.32
CA MET A 129 6.18 0.41 19.85
C MET A 129 5.44 -0.91 20.12
N ILE A 130 6.14 -2.04 19.96
CA ILE A 130 5.59 -3.38 20.20
C ILE A 130 5.38 -3.63 21.70
N THR A 131 6.35 -3.29 22.55
CA THR A 131 6.38 -3.78 23.94
C THR A 131 5.91 -2.77 24.99
N ASN A 132 5.94 -1.46 24.73
CA ASN A 132 5.54 -0.49 25.74
C ASN A 132 4.06 -0.63 26.09
N LYS A 133 3.76 -0.47 27.37
CA LYS A 133 2.39 -0.54 27.91
C LYS A 133 1.50 0.54 27.27
N ILE A 134 0.27 0.18 26.94
CA ILE A 134 -0.76 1.15 26.55
C ILE A 134 -1.28 1.81 27.84
N ILE A 135 -1.16 3.13 27.93
CA ILE A 135 -1.57 3.91 29.11
C ILE A 135 -2.85 4.73 28.86
N HIS A 136 -3.28 4.86 27.60
CA HIS A 136 -4.55 5.47 27.23
C HIS A 136 -5.04 4.91 25.89
N ALA A 137 -6.36 4.76 25.73
CA ALA A 137 -7.00 4.36 24.48
C ALA A 137 -8.26 5.21 24.19
N GLY A 138 -8.37 5.74 22.98
CA GLY A 138 -9.48 6.58 22.55
C GLY A 138 -9.94 6.28 21.13
N VAL A 139 -11.10 6.84 20.76
CA VAL A 139 -11.62 6.77 19.39
C VAL A 139 -11.06 7.93 18.56
N SER A 140 -10.59 7.65 17.35
CA SER A 140 -10.33 8.71 16.38
C SER A 140 -11.62 9.03 15.60
N TYR A 141 -12.11 10.26 15.72
CA TYR A 141 -13.31 10.72 14.98
C TYR A 141 -13.00 11.21 13.56
N LYS A 142 -11.73 11.17 13.13
CA LYS A 142 -11.29 11.66 11.81
C LYS A 142 -11.17 10.51 10.81
N GLY A 143 -11.93 10.58 9.72
CA GLY A 143 -11.94 9.57 8.65
C GLY A 143 -13.14 8.64 8.72
N THR A 144 -13.26 7.72 7.77
CA THR A 144 -14.41 6.79 7.64
C THR A 144 -14.11 5.39 8.14
N GLN A 145 -12.82 5.04 8.26
CA GLN A 145 -12.35 3.72 8.66
C GLN A 145 -12.07 3.65 10.16
N LEU A 146 -12.17 2.45 10.69
CA LEU A 146 -12.03 2.20 12.12
C LEU A 146 -10.56 2.26 12.56
N LYS A 147 -10.27 3.06 13.58
CA LYS A 147 -8.94 3.17 14.21
C LYS A 147 -9.03 3.70 15.63
N MET A 148 -8.14 3.23 16.50
CA MET A 148 -7.98 3.72 17.87
C MET A 148 -6.79 4.66 17.95
N MET A 149 -6.90 5.70 18.78
CA MET A 149 -5.76 6.50 19.20
C MET A 149 -5.26 5.91 20.51
N LEU A 150 -4.02 5.43 20.54
CA LEU A 150 -3.41 4.89 21.75
C LEU A 150 -2.29 5.80 22.21
N LYS A 151 -2.03 5.81 23.51
CA LYS A 151 -0.84 6.42 24.11
C LYS A 151 -0.02 5.33 24.78
N LEU A 152 1.23 5.23 24.40
CA LEU A 152 2.19 4.29 24.98
C LEU A 152 2.89 4.92 26.18
N ASP A 153 3.44 4.07 27.04
CA ASP A 153 4.30 4.51 28.13
C ASP A 153 5.47 5.37 27.62
N GLY A 154 5.79 6.43 28.36
CA GLY A 154 6.60 7.56 27.87
C GLY A 154 5.82 8.62 27.08
N GLY A 155 4.49 8.49 26.98
CA GLY A 155 3.59 9.52 26.47
C GLY A 155 3.49 9.64 24.95
N GLN A 156 4.08 8.71 24.19
CA GLN A 156 4.02 8.72 22.73
C GLN A 156 2.64 8.30 22.21
N GLU A 157 2.09 9.08 21.28
CA GLU A 157 0.83 8.76 20.62
C GLU A 157 1.05 7.89 19.37
N VAL A 158 0.15 6.93 19.17
CA VAL A 158 0.15 6.01 18.03
C VAL A 158 -1.28 5.78 17.54
N ILE A 159 -1.43 5.51 16.24
CA ILE A 159 -2.68 5.06 15.65
C ILE A 159 -2.66 3.54 15.60
N PHE A 160 -3.71 2.89 16.10
CA PHE A 160 -3.91 1.45 15.94
C PHE A 160 -5.02 1.19 14.92
N LYS A 161 -4.66 0.55 13.80
CA LYS A 161 -5.60 0.04 12.80
C LYS A 161 -5.78 -1.46 13.02
N PRO A 162 -6.95 -1.91 13.49
CA PRO A 162 -7.18 -3.32 13.82
C PRO A 162 -7.33 -4.18 12.56
N GLN A 163 -7.08 -5.48 12.71
CA GLN A 163 -7.32 -6.46 11.66
C GLN A 163 -8.79 -6.49 11.26
N LYS A 164 -9.02 -6.43 9.93
CA LYS A 164 -10.35 -6.55 9.34
C LYS A 164 -10.55 -7.81 8.50
N TYR A 165 -9.52 -8.22 7.78
CA TYR A 165 -9.57 -9.33 6.85
C TYR A 165 -8.45 -10.34 7.15
N ALA A 166 -8.67 -11.59 6.75
CA ALA A 166 -7.59 -12.57 6.66
C ALA A 166 -6.56 -12.14 5.60
N ARG A 167 -5.32 -12.66 5.71
CA ARG A 167 -4.25 -12.40 4.74
C ARG A 167 -4.66 -12.78 3.31
N GLU A 168 -5.38 -13.89 3.17
CA GLU A 168 -5.82 -14.44 1.87
C GLU A 168 -7.10 -13.83 1.30
N TYR A 169 -7.73 -12.90 2.01
CA TYR A 169 -8.94 -12.27 1.52
C TYR A 169 -8.64 -11.45 0.26
N ILE A 170 -9.43 -11.63 -0.80
CA ILE A 170 -9.31 -10.89 -2.05
C ILE A 170 -10.38 -9.82 -2.10
N VAL A 171 -9.95 -8.56 -2.19
CA VAL A 171 -10.85 -7.42 -2.39
C VAL A 171 -11.25 -7.36 -3.86
N THR A 172 -12.56 -7.35 -4.12
CA THR A 172 -13.16 -7.23 -5.46
C THR A 172 -14.05 -5.99 -5.52
N GLY A 173 -14.46 -5.61 -6.74
CA GLY A 173 -15.28 -4.42 -6.99
C GLY A 173 -14.46 -3.26 -7.52
N SER A 174 -14.81 -2.03 -7.12
CA SER A 174 -14.09 -0.84 -7.56
C SER A 174 -12.63 -0.82 -7.06
N PRO A 175 -11.71 -0.12 -7.73
CA PRO A 175 -10.31 -0.06 -7.30
C PRO A 175 -10.08 0.47 -5.87
N TYR A 176 -11.05 1.20 -5.31
CA TYR A 176 -11.01 1.78 -3.96
C TYR A 176 -11.95 1.07 -2.96
N ALA A 177 -12.47 -0.10 -3.34
CA ALA A 177 -13.35 -0.91 -2.52
C ALA A 177 -12.63 -1.50 -1.30
N GLY A 178 -13.42 -2.04 -0.37
CA GLY A 178 -12.91 -2.67 0.85
C GLY A 178 -12.61 -1.68 1.99
N ALA A 179 -12.40 -2.25 3.16
CA ALA A 179 -11.92 -1.55 4.35
C ALA A 179 -10.39 -1.53 4.41
N ASP A 180 -9.84 -0.71 5.30
CA ASP A 180 -8.39 -0.70 5.57
C ASP A 180 -7.91 -2.10 6.01
N ARG A 181 -6.80 -2.54 5.43
CA ARG A 181 -6.03 -3.73 5.80
C ARG A 181 -4.84 -3.27 6.65
N HIS A 182 -4.81 -3.65 7.91
CA HIS A 182 -3.73 -3.29 8.84
C HIS A 182 -2.37 -3.83 8.35
N ASN A 183 -2.35 -5.06 7.85
CA ASN A 183 -1.15 -5.68 7.28
C ASN A 183 -0.66 -4.94 6.01
N GLY A 184 -1.55 -4.22 5.32
CA GLY A 184 -1.18 -3.33 4.22
C GLY A 184 -0.36 -2.13 4.67
N GLU A 185 -0.66 -1.53 5.83
CA GLU A 185 0.14 -0.43 6.40
C GLU A 185 1.56 -0.90 6.77
N ILE A 186 1.67 -2.08 7.38
CA ILE A 186 2.96 -2.69 7.77
C ILE A 186 3.81 -2.95 6.51
N ALA A 187 3.24 -3.65 5.53
CA ALA A 187 3.93 -3.95 4.28
C ALA A 187 4.33 -2.68 3.51
N ALA A 188 3.45 -1.67 3.48
CA ALA A 188 3.72 -0.39 2.86
C ALA A 188 4.90 0.33 3.52
N PHE A 189 4.99 0.34 4.86
CA PHE A 189 6.14 0.92 5.57
C PHE A 189 7.46 0.25 5.18
N HIS A 190 7.53 -1.08 5.20
CA HIS A 190 8.77 -1.78 4.87
C HIS A 190 9.14 -1.68 3.39
N LEU A 191 8.16 -1.73 2.47
CA LEU A 191 8.42 -1.51 1.05
C LEU A 191 8.95 -0.09 0.79
N ASN A 192 8.40 0.91 1.48
CA ASN A 192 8.83 2.30 1.36
C ASN A 192 10.31 2.47 1.74
N ARG A 193 10.79 1.72 2.75
CA ARG A 193 12.20 1.68 3.14
C ARG A 193 13.08 0.99 2.10
N LEU A 194 12.68 -0.16 1.58
CA LEU A 194 13.43 -0.85 0.51
C LEU A 194 13.61 0.05 -0.71
N LEU A 195 12.56 0.77 -1.10
CA LEU A 195 12.60 1.73 -2.21
C LEU A 195 13.33 3.04 -1.88
N GLY A 196 13.91 3.20 -0.68
CA GLY A 196 14.67 4.39 -0.29
C GLY A 196 13.83 5.66 -0.18
N LEU A 197 12.50 5.56 -0.16
CA LEU A 197 11.62 6.72 -0.14
C LEU A 197 11.60 7.37 1.25
N CYS A 198 11.48 6.55 2.30
CA CYS A 198 11.43 6.94 3.72
C CYS A 198 10.41 8.07 4.04
N ARG A 199 9.20 7.95 3.46
CA ARG A 199 8.09 8.92 3.52
C ARG A 199 6.86 8.42 4.28
N THR A 200 6.88 7.17 4.74
CA THR A 200 5.83 6.58 5.57
C THR A 200 6.18 6.76 7.04
N PRO A 201 5.21 7.00 7.94
CA PRO A 201 5.43 6.89 9.37
C PRO A 201 5.84 5.47 9.75
N LEU A 202 6.59 5.36 10.84
CA LEU A 202 6.99 4.07 11.41
C LEU A 202 5.74 3.25 11.73
N THR A 203 5.72 2.01 11.25
CA THR A 203 4.59 1.10 11.43
C THR A 203 5.09 -0.27 11.84
N VAL A 204 4.47 -0.87 12.85
CA VAL A 204 4.75 -2.24 13.30
C VAL A 204 3.47 -3.03 13.44
N GLY A 205 3.59 -4.34 13.32
CA GLY A 205 2.56 -5.24 13.81
C GLY A 205 2.53 -5.34 15.34
N ARG A 206 1.33 -5.34 15.94
CA ARG A 206 1.15 -5.63 17.37
C ARG A 206 -0.12 -6.43 17.62
N VAL A 207 0.01 -7.45 18.47
CA VAL A 207 -1.10 -8.17 19.09
C VAL A 207 -1.44 -7.47 20.41
N VAL A 208 -2.72 -7.16 20.62
CA VAL A 208 -3.19 -6.44 21.81
C VAL A 208 -4.30 -7.23 22.50
N ASN A 209 -4.21 -7.39 23.81
CA ASN A 209 -5.34 -7.90 24.61
C ASN A 209 -6.31 -6.77 24.95
N LEU A 210 -7.52 -6.88 24.43
CA LEU A 210 -8.55 -5.86 24.54
C LEU A 210 -9.08 -5.70 25.97
N ARG A 211 -9.12 -6.78 26.77
CA ARG A 211 -9.57 -6.74 28.16
C ARG A 211 -8.52 -6.16 29.09
N THR A 212 -7.25 -6.55 28.92
CA THR A 212 -6.20 -6.25 29.89
C THR A 212 -5.34 -5.05 29.50
N GLU A 213 -5.19 -4.74 28.21
CA GLU A 213 -4.38 -3.62 27.73
C GLU A 213 -5.19 -2.41 27.27
N VAL A 214 -6.41 -2.60 26.73
CA VAL A 214 -7.19 -1.49 26.14
C VAL A 214 -8.30 -1.01 27.06
N LEU A 215 -9.24 -1.89 27.44
CA LEU A 215 -10.42 -1.54 28.22
C LEU A 215 -10.11 -0.80 29.54
N PRO A 216 -9.08 -1.16 30.33
CA PRO A 216 -8.80 -0.50 31.61
C PRO A 216 -8.31 0.94 31.46
N VAL A 217 -7.81 1.31 30.27
CA VAL A 217 -7.27 2.64 29.96
C VAL A 217 -8.08 3.35 28.88
N ALA A 218 -9.25 2.81 28.53
CA ALA A 218 -10.13 3.35 27.52
C ALA A 218 -10.84 4.62 28.03
N SER A 219 -10.90 5.63 27.17
CA SER A 219 -11.79 6.78 27.34
C SER A 219 -13.24 6.32 27.49
N GLU A 220 -14.06 7.13 28.16
CA GLU A 220 -15.49 6.83 28.36
C GLU A 220 -16.24 6.59 27.04
N SER A 221 -15.88 7.31 25.98
CA SER A 221 -16.51 7.14 24.67
C SER A 221 -16.12 5.81 24.01
N LEU A 222 -14.90 5.32 24.22
CA LEU A 222 -14.43 4.03 23.73
C LEU A 222 -14.96 2.87 24.57
N SER A 223 -14.92 2.96 25.91
CA SER A 223 -15.34 1.87 26.80
C SER A 223 -16.82 1.48 26.61
N LYS A 224 -17.69 2.47 26.34
CA LYS A 224 -19.11 2.25 26.01
C LYS A 224 -19.35 1.47 24.72
N THR A 225 -18.32 1.26 23.90
CA THR A 225 -18.41 0.49 22.65
C THR A 225 -18.03 -1.00 22.84
N PHE A 226 -17.61 -1.40 24.03
CA PHE A 226 -17.27 -2.80 24.36
C PHE A 226 -18.50 -3.53 24.90
N PHE A 227 -18.73 -4.77 24.46
CA PHE A 227 -19.79 -5.62 24.98
C PHE A 227 -19.39 -7.09 24.83
N THR A 228 -19.94 -7.96 25.66
CA THR A 228 -19.62 -9.40 25.59
C THR A 228 -20.70 -10.12 24.81
N LYS A 229 -20.31 -11.03 23.91
CA LYS A 229 -21.23 -11.94 23.23
C LYS A 229 -20.88 -13.37 23.65
N GLY A 230 -21.61 -13.92 24.61
CA GLY A 230 -21.28 -15.23 25.20
C GLY A 230 -20.05 -15.12 26.11
N GLN A 231 -19.01 -15.90 25.84
CA GLN A 231 -17.72 -15.83 26.57
C GLN A 231 -16.70 -14.89 25.90
N ASP A 232 -16.93 -14.48 24.65
CA ASP A 232 -15.98 -13.64 23.89
C ASP A 232 -16.25 -12.15 24.10
N LEU A 233 -15.20 -11.41 24.45
CA LEU A 233 -15.23 -9.95 24.47
C LEU A 233 -15.28 -9.44 23.03
N THR A 234 -16.42 -8.87 22.62
CA THR A 234 -16.57 -8.30 21.29
C THR A 234 -16.45 -6.78 21.36
N ILE A 235 -15.63 -6.19 20.49
CA ILE A 235 -15.63 -4.73 20.33
C ILE A 235 -16.59 -4.38 19.21
N LEU A 236 -17.65 -3.66 19.58
CA LEU A 236 -18.49 -2.97 18.61
C LEU A 236 -18.11 -1.52 18.68
N LEU A 237 -17.05 -1.12 17.98
CA LEU A 237 -16.74 0.29 17.78
C LEU A 237 -17.89 0.92 16.97
N LEU A 238 -18.92 1.34 17.72
CA LEU A 238 -20.17 1.83 17.18
C LEU A 238 -20.00 3.31 16.86
N LYS A 239 -20.53 3.68 15.69
CA LYS A 239 -20.89 5.04 15.28
C LYS A 239 -19.78 5.87 14.64
N LEU A 240 -19.33 5.42 13.45
CA LEU A 240 -18.69 6.32 12.48
C LEU A 240 -19.47 6.56 11.19
N LEU A 241 -20.56 5.84 10.93
CA LEU A 241 -21.46 6.11 9.80
C LEU A 241 -22.89 5.80 10.25
N LYS A 242 -23.85 6.69 9.95
CA LYS A 242 -25.25 6.68 10.44
C LYS A 242 -26.07 5.42 10.13
N GLU A 243 -25.51 4.34 9.59
CA GLU A 243 -26.25 3.11 9.27
C GLU A 243 -25.42 1.82 9.31
N ILE A 244 -24.12 1.84 9.66
CA ILE A 244 -23.28 0.62 9.63
C ILE A 244 -22.67 0.35 11.00
N SER A 245 -23.17 -0.71 11.64
CA SER A 245 -22.56 -1.33 12.81
C SER A 245 -21.33 -2.14 12.35
N ILE A 246 -20.15 -1.53 12.28
CA ILE A 246 -18.91 -2.29 12.02
C ILE A 246 -18.57 -3.07 13.28
N ARG A 247 -18.74 -4.40 13.21
CA ARG A 247 -18.30 -5.32 14.27
C ARG A 247 -16.87 -5.75 13.99
N LEU A 248 -16.01 -5.65 15.00
CA LEU A 248 -14.74 -6.34 15.00
C LEU A 248 -14.77 -7.34 16.15
N CYS A 249 -14.80 -8.62 15.80
CA CYS A 249 -14.52 -9.66 16.77
C CYS A 249 -13.00 -9.81 16.81
N GLY A 250 -12.40 -9.70 18.00
CA GLY A 250 -11.11 -10.32 18.23
C GLY A 250 -11.25 -11.84 18.16
N ASP A 251 -10.13 -12.54 18.06
CA ASP A 251 -10.12 -13.96 18.38
C ASP A 251 -10.13 -14.08 19.92
N GLY A 252 -11.32 -14.26 20.48
CA GLY A 252 -11.58 -14.03 21.90
C GLY A 252 -11.26 -12.60 22.33
N GLU A 253 -10.25 -12.42 23.17
CA GLU A 253 -9.84 -11.12 23.73
C GLU A 253 -8.66 -10.49 23.00
N ILE A 254 -8.11 -11.19 22.00
CA ILE A 254 -6.89 -10.82 21.31
C ILE A 254 -7.24 -10.15 19.97
N MET A 255 -6.57 -9.03 19.70
CA MET A 255 -6.72 -8.30 18.46
C MET A 255 -5.36 -7.95 17.87
N GLU A 256 -5.14 -8.44 16.66
CA GLU A 256 -4.03 -8.01 15.82
C GLU A 256 -4.32 -6.63 15.22
N GLY A 257 -3.28 -5.81 15.04
CA GLY A 257 -3.38 -4.59 14.26
C GLY A 257 -2.04 -3.97 13.93
N ALA A 258 -2.08 -2.92 13.10
CA ALA A 258 -0.94 -2.09 12.77
C ALA A 258 -0.87 -0.91 13.72
N LEU A 259 0.28 -0.71 14.34
CA LEU A 259 0.59 0.41 15.21
C LEU A 259 1.45 1.41 14.44
N ILE A 260 0.92 2.61 14.22
CA ILE A 260 1.54 3.66 13.39
C ILE A 260 1.96 4.81 14.30
N LEU A 261 3.25 5.14 14.31
CA LEU A 261 3.80 6.20 15.15
C LEU A 261 3.31 7.58 14.69
N MET A 262 2.76 8.37 15.60
CA MET A 262 2.40 9.75 15.27
C MET A 262 3.64 10.61 15.07
N LEU A 263 3.59 11.47 14.05
CA LEU A 263 4.63 12.44 13.78
C LEU A 263 4.69 13.51 14.89
N PRO A 264 5.86 14.11 15.16
CA PRO A 264 6.00 15.12 16.20
C PRO A 264 5.12 16.35 15.94
N ASP A 265 4.60 16.98 17.00
CA ASP A 265 3.67 18.12 16.92
C ASP A 265 4.18 19.31 16.06
N LYS A 266 5.50 19.53 16.04
CA LYS A 266 6.13 20.57 15.21
C LYS A 266 5.93 20.35 13.69
N TYR A 267 5.63 19.12 13.27
CA TYR A 267 5.43 18.72 11.88
C TYR A 267 3.94 18.64 11.54
N ARG A 268 3.25 19.79 11.60
CA ARG A 268 1.82 19.88 11.30
C ARG A 268 1.54 19.50 9.85
N LEU A 269 0.52 18.68 9.63
CA LEU A 269 0.14 18.21 8.29
C LEU A 269 -0.79 19.20 7.59
N LYS A 270 -0.49 19.50 6.33
CA LYS A 270 -1.37 20.20 5.40
C LYS A 270 -1.83 19.26 4.30
N LYS A 271 -3.15 19.17 4.15
CA LYS A 271 -3.82 18.29 3.19
C LYS A 271 -4.10 19.00 1.88
N TYR A 272 -3.82 18.33 0.76
CA TYR A 272 -4.09 18.79 -0.59
C TYR A 272 -4.89 17.74 -1.36
N ARG A 273 -5.76 18.20 -2.26
CA ARG A 273 -6.47 17.30 -3.19
C ARG A 273 -5.48 16.79 -4.24
N SER A 274 -5.47 15.48 -4.47
CA SER A 274 -4.67 14.88 -5.56
C SER A 274 -5.21 15.36 -6.92
N PRO A 275 -4.36 15.77 -7.88
CA PRO A 275 -4.83 16.03 -9.25
C PRO A 275 -5.44 14.78 -9.89
N TRP A 276 -4.87 13.61 -9.61
CA TRP A 276 -5.34 12.32 -10.11
C TRP A 276 -6.38 11.66 -9.19
N GLN A 277 -7.17 12.47 -8.49
CA GLN A 277 -8.27 11.96 -7.67
C GLN A 277 -9.34 11.30 -8.56
N ARG A 278 -9.79 10.10 -8.18
CA ARG A 278 -10.98 9.45 -8.74
C ARG A 278 -12.26 10.21 -8.40
N THR A 279 -13.33 9.94 -9.14
CA THR A 279 -14.66 10.54 -8.92
C THR A 279 -15.44 9.91 -7.78
N TYR A 280 -15.08 8.67 -7.39
CA TYR A 280 -15.82 7.84 -6.44
C TYR A 280 -17.27 7.57 -6.86
N LYS A 281 -17.54 7.60 -8.16
CA LYS A 281 -18.86 7.39 -8.75
C LYS A 281 -18.71 6.48 -9.97
N ASP A 282 -19.37 5.32 -9.93
CA ASP A 282 -19.19 4.24 -10.91
C ASP A 282 -19.45 4.66 -12.37
N SER A 283 -20.30 5.67 -12.58
CA SER A 283 -20.70 6.17 -13.91
C SER A 283 -19.97 7.44 -14.37
N ILE A 284 -19.02 7.96 -13.58
CA ILE A 284 -18.35 9.23 -13.90
C ILE A 284 -16.84 8.99 -13.94
N THR A 285 -16.23 9.25 -15.10
CA THR A 285 -14.77 9.24 -15.25
C THR A 285 -14.19 10.60 -14.88
N ALA A 286 -13.01 10.61 -14.26
CA ALA A 286 -12.30 11.85 -13.97
C ALA A 286 -11.67 12.41 -15.26
N ARG A 287 -11.40 13.72 -15.27
CA ARG A 287 -10.78 14.37 -16.44
C ARG A 287 -9.45 13.73 -16.84
N TRP A 288 -8.63 13.35 -15.85
CA TRP A 288 -7.33 12.71 -16.11
C TRP A 288 -7.46 11.32 -16.75
N GLU A 289 -8.63 10.67 -16.71
CA GLU A 289 -8.86 9.39 -17.38
C GLU A 289 -9.14 9.55 -18.89
N GLN A 290 -9.49 10.77 -19.32
CA GLN A 290 -9.96 11.07 -20.68
C GLN A 290 -9.04 12.03 -21.44
N ASP A 291 -8.38 12.95 -20.75
CA ASP A 291 -7.55 14.01 -21.33
C ASP A 291 -6.08 13.57 -21.45
N PHE A 292 -5.63 13.24 -22.67
CA PHE A 292 -4.24 12.86 -22.96
C PHE A 292 -3.22 13.95 -22.58
N ASN A 293 -3.63 15.21 -22.53
CA ASN A 293 -2.78 16.35 -22.19
C ASN A 293 -3.02 16.84 -20.76
N TYR A 294 -3.63 16.01 -19.90
CA TYR A 294 -3.98 16.39 -18.53
C TYR A 294 -2.76 16.89 -17.75
N CYS A 295 -1.64 16.16 -17.80
CA CYS A 295 -0.46 16.55 -17.03
C CYS A 295 0.16 17.88 -17.51
N ASP A 296 0.00 18.26 -18.78
CA ASP A 296 0.50 19.56 -19.25
C ASP A 296 -0.24 20.74 -18.61
N GLN A 297 -1.51 20.54 -18.25
CA GLN A 297 -2.24 21.52 -17.45
C GLN A 297 -1.77 21.51 -15.98
N ILE A 298 -1.48 20.34 -15.42
CA ILE A 298 -0.93 20.22 -14.06
C ILE A 298 0.43 20.91 -13.95
N LYS A 299 1.32 20.71 -14.92
CA LYS A 299 2.66 21.34 -14.99
C LYS A 299 2.61 22.88 -15.04
N LYS A 300 1.48 23.50 -15.35
CA LYS A 300 1.32 24.97 -15.36
C LYS A 300 0.98 25.54 -13.98
N ILE A 301 0.47 24.72 -13.06
CA ILE A 301 0.09 25.16 -11.72
C ILE A 301 1.36 25.42 -10.90
N ASN A 302 1.49 26.59 -10.26
CA ASN A 302 2.72 27.04 -9.58
C ASN A 302 3.34 25.99 -8.64
N MET A 303 2.53 25.27 -7.87
CA MET A 303 3.03 24.29 -6.90
C MET A 303 3.50 22.97 -7.52
N TYR A 304 3.19 22.70 -8.78
CA TYR A 304 3.65 21.52 -9.53
C TYR A 304 4.68 21.88 -10.61
N LYS A 305 4.68 23.16 -11.04
CA LYS A 305 5.63 23.72 -12.00
C LYS A 305 7.04 23.86 -11.43
N ARG A 306 7.14 24.17 -10.14
CA ARG A 306 8.40 24.44 -9.43
C ARG A 306 8.56 23.48 -8.24
N GLY A 307 9.80 23.20 -7.88
CA GLY A 307 10.13 22.35 -6.74
C GLY A 307 9.86 20.87 -7.00
N ASN A 308 9.73 20.11 -5.91
CA ASN A 308 9.73 18.66 -5.90
C ASN A 308 8.34 18.03 -5.94
N ARG A 309 7.28 18.82 -5.75
CA ARG A 309 5.93 18.29 -5.54
C ARG A 309 5.42 17.36 -6.65
N LEU A 310 5.64 17.71 -7.93
CA LEU A 310 5.20 16.85 -9.04
C LEU A 310 5.94 15.51 -9.02
N LEU A 311 7.25 15.53 -8.81
CA LEU A 311 8.05 14.31 -8.70
C LEU A 311 7.67 13.49 -7.47
N ASP A 312 7.32 14.14 -6.35
CA ASP A 312 6.82 13.45 -5.15
C ASP A 312 5.52 12.70 -5.43
N LEU A 313 4.60 13.28 -6.23
CA LEU A 313 3.37 12.62 -6.63
C LEU A 313 3.60 11.47 -7.61
N ILE A 314 4.63 11.56 -8.46
CA ILE A 314 4.98 10.47 -9.37
C ILE A 314 5.63 9.31 -8.59
N ASP A 315 6.55 9.59 -7.67
CA ASP A 315 7.09 8.56 -6.76
C ASP A 315 5.97 7.91 -5.92
N ALA A 316 5.01 8.71 -5.43
CA ALA A 316 3.84 8.22 -4.71
C ALA A 316 2.99 7.30 -5.59
N ALA A 317 2.78 7.64 -6.86
CA ALA A 317 2.04 6.82 -7.81
C ALA A 317 2.75 5.50 -8.13
N VAL A 318 4.07 5.52 -8.27
CA VAL A 318 4.87 4.30 -8.42
C VAL A 318 4.72 3.41 -7.19
N PHE A 319 4.88 3.97 -6.00
CA PHE A 319 4.69 3.25 -4.74
C PHE A 319 3.27 2.67 -4.60
N ASP A 320 2.25 3.48 -4.87
CA ASP A 320 0.85 3.08 -4.82
C ASP A 320 0.54 1.97 -5.82
N TYR A 321 1.12 2.01 -7.01
CA TYR A 321 0.90 0.96 -8.01
C TYR A 321 1.49 -0.37 -7.55
N LEU A 322 2.71 -0.36 -6.99
CA LEU A 322 3.35 -1.57 -6.45
C LEU A 322 2.48 -2.21 -5.36
N ILE A 323 1.95 -1.41 -4.44
CA ILE A 323 1.08 -1.92 -3.36
C ILE A 323 -0.39 -2.09 -3.77
N GLY A 324 -0.79 -1.59 -4.94
CA GLY A 324 -2.19 -1.60 -5.40
C GLY A 324 -3.12 -0.66 -4.64
N ASN A 325 -2.64 0.49 -4.16
CA ASN A 325 -3.44 1.52 -3.50
C ASN A 325 -4.03 2.49 -4.52
N ALA A 326 -5.30 2.29 -4.88
CA ALA A 326 -6.02 3.18 -5.80
C ALA A 326 -6.83 4.29 -5.08
N ASP A 327 -6.62 4.49 -3.78
CA ASP A 327 -7.40 5.42 -2.93
C ASP A 327 -6.62 6.66 -2.49
N ARG A 328 -5.51 7.04 -3.16
CA ARG A 328 -4.77 8.28 -2.84
C ARG A 328 -5.47 9.53 -3.38
N HIS A 329 -6.62 9.85 -2.80
CA HIS A 329 -7.44 11.00 -3.20
C HIS A 329 -6.98 12.35 -2.66
N HIS A 330 -6.21 12.33 -1.57
CA HIS A 330 -5.49 13.47 -1.06
C HIS A 330 -4.04 13.07 -0.80
N TYR A 331 -3.22 14.07 -0.57
CA TYR A 331 -1.88 13.89 -0.07
C TYR A 331 -1.57 14.95 0.99
N GLU A 332 -0.67 14.60 1.90
CA GLU A 332 -0.28 15.43 3.02
C GLU A 332 1.19 15.82 2.91
N VAL A 333 1.49 17.02 3.38
CA VAL A 333 2.84 17.60 3.44
C VAL A 333 3.01 18.34 4.77
N PHE A 334 4.22 18.72 5.14
CA PHE A 334 4.43 19.56 6.32
C PHE A 334 4.04 21.02 6.04
N ALA A 335 3.05 21.52 6.77
CA ALA A 335 2.43 22.83 6.55
C ALA A 335 3.42 23.99 6.62
N ASP A 336 4.39 23.87 7.53
CA ASP A 336 5.30 24.94 7.93
C ASP A 336 6.65 24.88 7.20
N PHE A 337 6.82 23.95 6.26
CA PHE A 337 8.07 23.74 5.54
C PHE A 337 7.84 23.90 4.03
N PRO A 338 8.48 24.89 3.37
CA PRO A 338 8.34 25.08 1.93
C PRO A 338 8.90 23.87 1.18
N ASP A 339 8.21 23.46 0.10
CA ASP A 339 8.56 22.30 -0.73
C ASP A 339 8.78 20.99 0.07
N SER A 340 8.13 20.85 1.23
CA SER A 340 8.21 19.63 2.02
C SER A 340 7.66 18.43 1.26
N ILE A 341 8.18 17.26 1.61
CA ILE A 341 7.86 16.01 0.94
C ILE A 341 6.39 15.62 1.08
N VAL A 342 5.89 14.93 0.05
CA VAL A 342 4.62 14.21 0.16
C VAL A 342 4.81 13.02 1.10
N ILE A 343 4.05 13.03 2.18
CA ILE A 343 4.04 11.98 3.19
C ILE A 343 3.06 10.91 2.75
N LEU A 344 3.51 9.65 2.74
CA LEU A 344 2.72 8.52 2.26
C LEU A 344 1.93 7.93 3.44
N LEU A 345 0.88 8.67 3.83
CA LEU A 345 -0.10 8.25 4.82
C LEU A 345 -1.22 7.39 4.19
N ASP A 346 -1.96 6.71 5.08
CA ASP A 346 -3.17 5.93 4.78
C ASP A 346 -2.97 4.89 3.65
N ASN A 347 -2.08 3.93 3.89
CA ASN A 347 -1.80 2.85 2.95
C ASN A 347 -2.65 1.60 3.23
N GLY A 348 -3.64 1.69 4.12
CA GLY A 348 -4.51 0.56 4.49
C GLY A 348 -5.32 -0.02 3.34
N LYS A 349 -5.66 0.76 2.30
CA LYS A 349 -6.33 0.24 1.09
C LYS A 349 -5.35 -0.31 0.04
N SER A 350 -4.28 -0.94 0.52
CA SER A 350 -3.28 -1.62 -0.30
C SER A 350 -3.39 -3.14 -0.18
N PHE A 351 -2.66 -3.83 -1.04
CA PHE A 351 -2.60 -5.29 -1.12
C PHE A 351 -4.00 -5.91 -1.15
N GLY A 352 -4.96 -5.29 -1.85
CA GLY A 352 -6.34 -5.78 -1.94
C GLY A 352 -6.49 -7.03 -2.81
N ASN A 353 -5.78 -7.05 -3.94
CA ASN A 353 -5.85 -8.12 -4.93
C ASN A 353 -4.46 -8.37 -5.54
N PRO A 354 -3.86 -9.56 -5.40
CA PRO A 354 -2.56 -9.91 -5.98
C PRO A 354 -2.64 -10.27 -7.47
N TYR A 355 -3.84 -10.46 -8.01
CA TYR A 355 -4.09 -10.88 -9.40
C TYR A 355 -4.56 -9.72 -10.29
N TRP A 356 -4.67 -8.52 -9.74
CA TRP A 356 -5.07 -7.31 -10.45
C TRP A 356 -4.01 -6.23 -10.32
N ASP A 357 -3.60 -5.66 -11.45
CA ASP A 357 -2.64 -4.56 -11.51
C ASP A 357 -3.35 -3.32 -12.07
N GLU A 358 -3.78 -2.41 -11.19
CA GLU A 358 -4.58 -1.25 -11.57
C GLU A 358 -3.74 -0.16 -12.25
N LEU A 359 -3.61 -0.26 -13.57
CA LEU A 359 -2.76 0.63 -14.38
C LEU A 359 -3.09 2.11 -14.19
N THR A 360 -4.34 2.47 -13.91
CA THR A 360 -4.73 3.88 -13.75
C THR A 360 -4.03 4.57 -12.56
N ILE A 361 -3.47 3.82 -11.60
CA ILE A 361 -2.63 4.38 -10.53
C ILE A 361 -1.37 5.04 -11.11
N LEU A 362 -0.78 4.49 -12.18
CA LEU A 362 0.42 5.04 -12.83
C LEU A 362 0.15 6.27 -13.71
N ALA A 363 -1.08 6.81 -13.72
CA ALA A 363 -1.41 7.99 -14.52
C ALA A 363 -0.45 9.17 -14.36
N PRO A 364 0.01 9.53 -13.15
CA PRO A 364 1.01 10.58 -13.00
C PRO A 364 2.31 10.27 -13.77
N LEU A 365 2.77 9.02 -13.77
CA LEU A 365 3.99 8.61 -14.46
C LEU A 365 3.83 8.67 -15.98
N TYR A 366 2.87 7.93 -16.54
CA TYR A 366 2.74 7.81 -18.00
C TYR A 366 2.18 9.08 -18.67
N GLN A 367 1.52 9.98 -17.94
CA GLN A 367 1.07 11.27 -18.49
C GLN A 367 2.13 12.36 -18.37
N CYS A 368 2.90 12.38 -17.28
CA CYS A 368 3.87 13.44 -17.07
C CYS A 368 5.23 13.13 -17.68
N CYS A 369 5.56 11.84 -17.85
CA CYS A 369 6.84 11.34 -18.30
C CYS A 369 8.03 12.02 -17.61
N LYS A 370 8.00 12.00 -16.27
CA LYS A 370 9.07 12.48 -15.41
C LYS A 370 9.24 11.53 -14.24
N ILE A 371 10.45 11.27 -13.80
CA ILE A 371 10.76 10.51 -12.59
C ILE A 371 12.12 10.94 -12.06
N ARG A 372 12.36 10.82 -10.76
CA ARG A 372 13.70 11.04 -10.21
C ARG A 372 14.65 9.96 -10.71
N ARG A 373 15.87 10.33 -11.08
CA ARG A 373 16.90 9.34 -11.41
C ARG A 373 17.14 8.36 -10.26
N THR A 374 17.23 8.87 -9.03
CA THR A 374 17.40 8.04 -7.83
C THR A 374 16.28 7.00 -7.67
N THR A 375 15.02 7.36 -7.96
CA THR A 375 13.91 6.40 -7.97
C THR A 375 14.09 5.37 -9.08
N TYR A 376 14.41 5.79 -10.31
CA TYR A 376 14.63 4.88 -11.45
C TYR A 376 15.74 3.85 -11.18
N ASP A 377 16.90 4.30 -10.72
CA ASP A 377 18.06 3.44 -10.42
C ASP A 377 17.73 2.45 -9.28
N ARG A 378 16.98 2.91 -8.27
CA ARG A 378 16.52 2.07 -7.17
C ARG A 378 15.53 1.00 -7.62
N LEU A 379 14.60 1.33 -8.53
CA LEU A 379 13.65 0.37 -9.10
C LEU A 379 14.39 -0.72 -9.89
N TRP A 380 15.38 -0.33 -10.70
CA TRP A 380 16.23 -1.29 -11.43
C TRP A 380 17.00 -2.21 -10.50
N THR A 381 17.49 -1.69 -9.37
CA THR A 381 18.23 -2.49 -8.37
C THR A 381 17.39 -3.67 -7.85
N PHE A 382 16.08 -3.49 -7.68
CA PHE A 382 15.18 -4.52 -7.15
C PHE A 382 14.46 -5.37 -8.20
N VAL A 383 14.78 -5.22 -9.48
CA VAL A 383 14.10 -6.00 -10.53
C VAL A 383 14.24 -7.51 -10.28
N ASN A 384 13.12 -8.24 -10.25
CA ASN A 384 13.02 -9.67 -9.90
C ASN A 384 13.35 -10.04 -8.44
N HIS A 385 13.65 -9.08 -7.58
CA HIS A 385 14.03 -9.33 -6.19
C HIS A 385 13.17 -8.55 -5.19
N LEU A 386 12.20 -7.75 -5.64
CA LEU A 386 11.41 -6.89 -4.76
C LEU A 386 10.50 -7.71 -3.86
N GLY A 387 9.83 -8.73 -4.40
CA GLY A 387 8.93 -9.61 -3.66
C GLY A 387 9.67 -10.36 -2.55
N GLN A 388 10.77 -11.05 -2.90
CA GLN A 388 11.57 -11.80 -1.92
C GLN A 388 12.23 -10.87 -0.88
N SER A 389 12.66 -9.68 -1.28
CA SER A 389 13.31 -8.72 -0.37
C SER A 389 12.31 -8.19 0.65
N LEU A 390 11.09 -7.87 0.21
CA LEU A 390 10.01 -7.47 1.12
C LEU A 390 9.62 -8.61 2.05
N GLN A 391 9.47 -9.84 1.54
CA GLN A 391 9.18 -11.01 2.37
C GLN A 391 10.23 -11.19 3.46
N SER A 392 11.51 -11.18 3.07
CA SER A 392 12.64 -11.29 3.99
C SER A 392 12.56 -10.26 5.11
N VAL A 393 12.24 -9.01 4.79
CA VAL A 393 12.08 -7.93 5.79
C VAL A 393 10.85 -8.15 6.68
N LEU A 394 9.71 -8.54 6.11
CA LEU A 394 8.46 -8.75 6.84
C LEU A 394 8.47 -10.01 7.72
N ASP A 395 9.35 -10.98 7.44
CA ASP A 395 9.57 -12.14 8.30
C ASP A 395 10.13 -11.76 9.68
N LEU A 396 10.61 -10.53 9.85
CA LEU A 396 11.08 -9.98 11.13
C LEU A 396 9.97 -9.28 11.94
N ASP A 397 8.79 -9.03 11.35
CA ASP A 397 7.66 -8.44 12.07
C ASP A 397 6.96 -9.51 12.94
N GLU A 398 6.50 -9.12 14.14
CA GLU A 398 5.83 -10.04 15.10
C GLU A 398 4.53 -10.63 14.55
N LEU A 399 3.93 -10.00 13.52
CA LEU A 399 2.73 -10.49 12.83
C LEU A 399 3.03 -11.28 11.56
N SER A 400 4.28 -11.72 11.37
CA SER A 400 4.62 -12.62 10.27
C SER A 400 3.79 -13.92 10.36
N PRO A 401 3.17 -14.37 9.26
CA PRO A 401 3.21 -13.80 7.91
C PRO A 401 2.36 -12.53 7.74
N VAL A 402 2.95 -11.45 7.21
CA VAL A 402 2.27 -10.16 6.99
C VAL A 402 1.49 -10.12 5.66
N LEU A 403 2.01 -10.73 4.60
CA LEU A 403 1.34 -10.86 3.31
C LEU A 403 1.30 -12.32 2.88
N SER A 404 0.35 -12.66 2.02
CA SER A 404 0.33 -13.96 1.38
C SER A 404 1.30 -14.05 0.21
N ARG A 405 1.69 -15.27 -0.16
CA ARG A 405 2.65 -15.54 -1.23
C ARG A 405 2.30 -14.85 -2.58
N PRO A 406 1.03 -14.88 -3.06
CA PRO A 406 0.68 -14.20 -4.31
C PRO A 406 0.97 -12.70 -4.32
N HIS A 407 0.92 -12.02 -3.17
CA HIS A 407 1.25 -10.59 -3.10
C HIS A 407 2.73 -10.32 -3.31
N TYR A 408 3.63 -11.15 -2.77
CA TYR A 408 5.06 -11.04 -3.03
C TYR A 408 5.37 -11.25 -4.52
N GLU A 409 4.76 -12.27 -5.13
CA GLU A 409 4.92 -12.55 -6.57
C GLU A 409 4.39 -11.39 -7.45
N SER A 410 3.31 -10.72 -7.02
CA SER A 410 2.76 -9.56 -7.73
C SER A 410 3.71 -8.36 -7.77
N LEU A 411 4.60 -8.18 -6.79
CA LEU A 411 5.46 -7.01 -6.69
C LEU A 411 6.49 -6.96 -7.82
N ASP A 412 7.10 -8.10 -8.16
CA ASP A 412 8.06 -8.18 -9.25
C ASP A 412 7.39 -7.98 -10.61
N ARG A 413 6.16 -8.50 -10.78
CA ARG A 413 5.35 -8.26 -11.97
C ARG A 413 5.02 -6.77 -12.15
N ARG A 414 4.56 -6.11 -11.08
CA ARG A 414 4.24 -4.67 -11.07
C ARG A 414 5.48 -3.82 -11.27
N LEU A 415 6.61 -4.16 -10.65
CA LEU A 415 7.87 -3.45 -10.83
C LEU A 415 8.33 -3.44 -12.29
N LYS A 416 8.22 -4.57 -12.99
CA LYS A 416 8.51 -4.63 -14.43
C LYS A 416 7.58 -3.72 -15.24
N ALA A 417 6.29 -3.68 -14.91
CA ALA A 417 5.35 -2.77 -15.57
C ALA A 417 5.68 -1.29 -15.32
N VAL A 418 6.14 -0.91 -14.12
CA VAL A 418 6.65 0.43 -13.81
C VAL A 418 7.86 0.77 -14.68
N LEU A 419 8.86 -0.11 -14.72
CA LEU A 419 10.07 0.10 -15.53
C LEU A 419 9.71 0.25 -17.01
N SER A 420 8.84 -0.60 -17.55
CA SER A 420 8.34 -0.48 -18.92
C SER A 420 7.65 0.85 -19.18
N ALA A 421 6.88 1.38 -18.22
CA ALA A 421 6.25 2.71 -18.37
C ALA A 421 7.28 3.85 -18.40
N ILE A 422 8.35 3.75 -17.61
CA ILE A 422 9.46 4.72 -17.65
C ILE A 422 10.17 4.63 -19.00
N GLU A 423 10.45 3.42 -19.49
CA GLU A 423 11.13 3.22 -20.76
C GLU A 423 10.31 3.69 -21.98
N VAL A 424 8.98 3.53 -21.95
CA VAL A 424 8.10 4.16 -22.96
C VAL A 424 8.29 5.69 -22.94
N CYS A 425 8.31 6.30 -21.75
CA CYS A 425 8.55 7.73 -21.64
C CYS A 425 9.94 8.13 -22.16
N LEU A 426 10.98 7.34 -21.89
CA LEU A 426 12.34 7.56 -22.37
C LEU A 426 12.41 7.51 -23.90
N ASP A 427 11.82 6.49 -24.52
CA ASP A 427 11.75 6.35 -25.97
C ASP A 427 11.05 7.55 -26.63
N GLU A 428 9.98 8.05 -26.02
CA GLU A 428 9.14 9.13 -26.60
C GLU A 428 9.68 10.54 -26.35
N ASN A 429 10.38 10.78 -25.23
CA ASN A 429 10.71 12.13 -24.77
C ASN A 429 12.22 12.37 -24.61
N GLY A 430 13.03 11.31 -24.59
CA GLY A 430 14.46 11.37 -24.31
C GLY A 430 14.80 11.47 -22.83
N GLU A 431 16.00 11.00 -22.47
CA GLU A 431 16.46 10.84 -21.09
C GLU A 431 16.42 12.13 -20.27
N GLU A 432 16.92 13.24 -20.82
CA GLU A 432 17.03 14.55 -20.15
C GLU A 432 15.67 15.07 -19.65
N LYS A 433 14.58 14.78 -20.38
CA LYS A 433 13.24 15.26 -20.01
C LYS A 433 12.55 14.36 -18.99
N VAL A 434 12.93 13.08 -18.95
CA VAL A 434 12.28 12.05 -18.15
C VAL A 434 13.00 11.82 -16.83
N LEU A 435 14.32 11.64 -16.85
CA LEU A 435 15.12 11.40 -15.64
C LEU A 435 15.57 12.74 -15.07
N ILE A 436 14.89 13.15 -14.01
CA ILE A 436 15.16 14.42 -13.35
C ILE A 436 16.18 14.21 -12.23
N GLU A 437 17.31 14.88 -12.35
CA GLU A 437 18.27 15.02 -11.26
C GLU A 437 17.68 15.95 -10.19
N THR A 438 17.60 15.45 -8.96
CA THR A 438 17.23 16.28 -7.81
C THR A 438 18.43 16.36 -6.89
N LEU A 439 18.91 17.58 -6.65
CA LEU A 439 19.95 17.91 -5.68
C LEU A 439 19.50 17.60 -4.24
#